data_AF-A0A9N8EF23-F1
#
_entry.id   AF-A0A9N8EF23-F1
#
_cell.length_a   1.000
_cell.length_b   1.000
_cell.length_c   1.000
_cell.angle_alpha   90.00
_cell.angle_beta   90.00
_cell.angle_gamma   90.00
#
_symmetry.space_group_name_H-M   'P 1'
#
loop_
_entity.id
_entity.type
_entity.pdbx_description
1 polymer ?
#
loop_
_entity_poly.entity_id
_entity_poly.type
_entity_poly.pdbx_seq_one_letter_code
_entity_poly.pdbx_strand_id
1 'polypeptide(L)'
;MSAEIPAGKRRREAQEDAVPKNRNKRHKKNPADDLICPITRELPWSPVIALDGRTYEEVAIKKYFNRQRESGASIKSPITNELMGETLIPTPHIRSLIETLVENGTIQGDVLVAWNIKVKQMKKKNKLLQKANEGNVRAMLCLACFYPVNAYNWNRKAHDAGSVLGTARVGETLLKGIGVTKSLPLGIMYLTQAATAGSDLAAYCLGKFCAAGQYGMPVSEKEAIVWLQKSLGACTHKNLNDEGKVIAQVLLDNLLKKPNSAAGDRITLSDSYSSD
;
A
#
# COMPACT_ATOMS: atom_id res chain seq x y z
N MET A 1 94.88 25.04 -20.46
CA MET A 1 95.31 24.00 -21.41
C MET A 1 94.13 23.08 -21.64
N SER A 2 93.87 22.74 -22.90
CA SER A 2 93.22 21.55 -23.50
C SER A 2 92.57 20.55 -22.53
N ALA A 3 91.46 19.86 -22.79
CA ALA A 3 90.55 19.64 -23.92
C ALA A 3 89.23 19.17 -23.23
N GLU A 4 88.10 18.79 -23.83
CA GLU A 4 87.85 17.80 -24.88
C GLU A 4 86.31 17.63 -24.89
N ILE A 5 85.69 17.51 -26.07
CA ILE A 5 84.35 16.93 -26.23
C ILE A 5 84.58 15.55 -26.85
N PRO A 6 83.87 14.48 -26.42
CA PRO A 6 82.99 13.86 -27.41
C PRO A 6 81.67 13.24 -26.89
N ALA A 7 80.65 13.44 -27.74
CA ALA A 7 79.57 12.54 -28.18
C ALA A 7 78.97 11.47 -27.23
N GLY A 8 77.66 11.57 -27.01
CA GLY A 8 76.81 10.48 -26.55
C GLY A 8 75.33 10.71 -26.88
N LYS A 9 74.89 10.24 -28.06
CA LYS A 9 73.48 10.15 -28.46
C LYS A 9 72.67 9.35 -27.42
N ARG A 10 71.51 9.86 -27.01
CA ARG A 10 70.26 9.08 -26.89
C ARG A 10 69.05 10.01 -26.75
N ARG A 11 68.25 10.04 -27.82
CA ARG A 11 66.85 10.45 -27.85
C ARG A 11 66.08 9.78 -26.70
N ARG A 12 65.30 10.55 -25.94
CA ARG A 12 63.96 10.16 -25.50
C ARG A 12 63.05 11.38 -25.62
N GLU A 13 61.98 11.15 -26.36
CA GLU A 13 60.94 12.12 -26.72
C GLU A 13 60.26 12.63 -25.45
N ALA A 14 60.26 13.95 -25.26
CA ALA A 14 59.35 14.61 -24.34
C ALA A 14 58.01 14.73 -25.08
N GLN A 15 57.08 13.82 -24.79
CA GLN A 15 55.68 13.99 -25.13
C GLN A 15 55.16 15.20 -24.36
N GLU A 16 54.84 16.26 -25.09
CA GLU A 16 53.96 17.33 -24.62
C GLU A 16 52.59 16.72 -24.34
N ASP A 17 52.30 16.46 -23.06
CA ASP A 17 50.96 16.09 -22.64
C ASP A 17 50.02 17.28 -22.81
N ALA A 18 49.34 17.26 -23.95
CA ALA A 18 48.28 18.18 -24.31
C ALA A 18 47.23 18.27 -23.19
N VAL A 19 47.04 19.48 -22.67
CA VAL A 19 45.95 19.83 -21.75
C VAL A 19 44.62 19.40 -22.37
N PRO A 20 43.86 18.46 -21.77
CA PRO A 20 42.59 18.06 -22.34
C PRO A 20 41.58 19.19 -22.14
N LYS A 21 41.20 19.83 -23.26
CA LYS A 21 40.06 20.75 -23.34
C LYS A 21 38.75 19.97 -23.15
N ASN A 22 38.49 19.50 -21.94
CA ASN A 22 37.15 19.00 -21.60
C ASN A 22 36.30 20.17 -21.14
N ARG A 23 35.65 20.85 -22.10
CA ARG A 23 34.57 21.79 -21.82
C ARG A 23 33.41 20.97 -21.24
N ASN A 24 33.45 20.77 -19.92
CA ASN A 24 32.30 20.34 -19.15
C ASN A 24 31.14 21.26 -19.52
N LYS A 25 30.19 20.77 -20.32
CA LYS A 25 28.84 21.32 -20.35
C LYS A 25 28.33 21.18 -18.92
N ARG A 26 28.51 22.21 -18.10
CA ARG A 26 27.86 22.34 -16.79
C ARG A 26 26.38 22.16 -17.08
N HIS A 27 25.84 20.97 -16.79
CA HIS A 27 24.40 20.82 -16.64
C HIS A 27 24.00 21.95 -15.70
N LYS A 28 23.15 22.87 -16.16
CA LYS A 28 22.55 23.86 -15.27
C LYS A 28 21.83 23.03 -14.21
N LYS A 29 22.44 22.93 -13.02
CA LYS A 29 21.90 22.18 -11.90
C LYS A 29 20.49 22.75 -11.68
N ASN A 30 19.47 21.93 -11.85
CA ASN A 30 18.11 22.41 -11.69
C ASN A 30 17.97 22.70 -10.19
N PRO A 31 17.52 23.88 -9.75
CA PRO A 31 17.27 24.13 -8.33
C PRO A 31 16.33 23.09 -7.71
N ALA A 32 15.53 22.39 -8.53
CA ALA A 32 14.73 21.25 -8.11
C ALA A 32 15.56 20.02 -7.68
N ASP A 33 16.79 19.83 -8.18
CA ASP A 33 17.62 18.66 -7.92
C ASP A 33 17.95 18.52 -6.41
N ASP A 34 18.12 19.65 -5.74
CA ASP A 34 18.41 19.71 -4.30
C ASP A 34 17.13 19.54 -3.44
N LEU A 35 15.94 19.61 -4.04
CA LEU A 35 14.63 19.43 -3.39
C LEU A 35 14.07 18.01 -3.57
N ILE A 36 14.68 17.19 -4.42
CA ILE A 36 14.24 15.81 -4.67
C ILE A 36 14.61 14.93 -3.48
N CYS A 37 13.63 14.16 -3.00
CA CYS A 37 13.87 13.14 -1.97
C CYS A 37 14.83 12.07 -2.50
N PRO A 38 15.98 11.82 -1.84
CA PRO A 38 16.96 10.87 -2.34
C PRO A 38 16.46 9.41 -2.40
N ILE A 39 15.50 9.05 -1.54
CA ILE A 39 14.92 7.70 -1.49
C ILE A 39 13.90 7.49 -2.61
N THR A 40 12.95 8.41 -2.77
CA THR A 40 11.85 8.24 -3.73
C THR A 40 12.18 8.75 -5.13
N ARG A 41 13.26 9.53 -5.27
CA ARG A 41 13.64 10.21 -6.53
C ARG A 41 12.55 11.13 -7.08
N GLU A 42 11.70 11.64 -6.19
CA GLU A 42 10.59 12.53 -6.51
C GLU A 42 10.58 13.72 -5.54
N LEU A 43 9.88 14.78 -5.91
CA LEU A 43 9.56 15.87 -4.99
C LEU A 43 8.73 15.33 -3.81
N PRO A 44 9.13 15.61 -2.55
CA PRO A 44 8.44 15.15 -1.36
C PRO A 44 7.09 15.87 -1.20
N TRP A 45 6.05 15.09 -0.87
CA TRP A 45 4.73 15.62 -0.52
C TRP A 45 4.67 16.01 0.96
N SER A 46 5.29 15.21 1.83
CA SER A 46 5.45 15.52 3.25
C SER A 46 6.95 15.61 3.58
N PRO A 47 7.59 16.76 3.30
CA PRO A 47 9.03 16.93 3.50
C PRO A 47 9.41 16.94 4.98
N VAL A 48 10.44 16.18 5.31
CA VAL A 48 11.14 16.19 6.60
C VAL A 48 12.64 16.34 6.37
N ILE A 49 13.32 17.05 7.25
CA ILE A 49 14.78 17.09 7.29
C ILE A 49 15.26 16.08 8.32
N ALA A 50 16.22 15.26 7.94
CA ALA A 50 16.91 14.36 8.86
C ALA A 50 18.25 14.96 9.30
N LEU A 51 18.91 14.38 10.31
CA LEU A 51 20.13 14.95 10.91
C LEU A 51 21.36 14.98 9.96
N ASP A 52 21.28 14.32 8.81
CA ASP A 52 22.27 14.45 7.73
C ASP A 52 22.06 15.72 6.88
N GLY A 53 21.12 16.58 7.27
CA GLY A 53 20.80 17.85 6.61
C GLY A 53 20.00 17.70 5.32
N ARG A 54 19.55 16.49 4.96
CA ARG A 54 18.85 16.23 3.70
C ARG A 54 17.34 16.20 3.89
N THR A 55 16.62 16.56 2.84
CA THR A 55 15.15 16.50 2.79
C THR A 55 14.70 15.13 2.26
N TYR A 56 13.74 14.53 2.95
CA TYR A 56 13.13 13.26 2.58
C TYR A 56 11.61 13.37 2.56
N GLU A 57 10.97 12.47 1.82
CA GLU A 57 9.57 12.14 2.02
C GLU A 57 9.42 11.36 3.33
N GLU A 58 8.61 11.89 4.26
CA GLU A 58 8.45 11.37 5.61
C GLU A 58 8.17 9.87 5.65
N VAL A 59 7.24 9.40 4.81
CA VAL A 59 6.85 7.98 4.78
C VAL A 59 8.01 7.10 4.32
N ALA A 60 8.81 7.59 3.38
CA ALA A 60 9.92 6.84 2.81
C ALA A 60 11.07 6.68 3.81
N ILE A 61 11.44 7.77 4.50
CA ILE A 61 12.53 7.73 5.48
C ILE A 61 12.15 6.93 6.73
N LYS A 62 10.89 7.03 7.21
CA LYS A 62 10.39 6.19 8.31
C LYS A 62 10.43 4.71 7.97
N LYS A 63 10.01 4.33 6.75
CA LYS A 63 10.10 2.93 6.27
C LYS A 63 11.53 2.44 6.19
N TYR A 64 12.47 3.32 5.81
CA TYR A 64 13.89 3.00 5.79
C TYR A 64 14.46 2.79 7.21
N PHE A 65 14.09 3.63 8.19
CA PHE A 65 14.46 3.44 9.59
C PHE A 65 13.89 2.15 10.20
N ASN A 66 12.62 1.82 9.89
CA ASN A 66 12.00 0.57 10.36
C ASN A 66 12.79 -0.67 9.89
N ARG A 67 13.20 -0.71 8.62
CA ARG A 67 13.97 -1.83 8.07
C ARG A 67 15.33 -2.00 8.76
N GLN A 68 16.01 -0.91 9.08
CA GLN A 68 17.26 -0.98 9.84
C GLN A 68 17.04 -1.51 11.25
N ARG A 69 15.99 -1.06 11.94
CA ARG A 69 15.62 -1.58 13.27
C ARG A 69 15.32 -3.08 13.25
N GLU A 70 14.55 -3.54 12.26
CA GLU A 70 14.23 -4.96 12.08
C GLU A 70 15.50 -5.81 11.85
N SER A 71 16.52 -5.24 11.21
CA SER A 71 17.83 -5.89 11.03
C SER A 71 18.78 -5.76 12.23
N GLY A 72 18.38 -5.07 13.31
CA GLY A 72 19.25 -4.78 14.46
C GLY A 72 20.38 -3.79 14.16
N ALA A 73 20.32 -3.10 13.03
CA ALA A 73 21.35 -2.14 12.61
C ALA A 73 21.09 -0.74 13.21
N SER A 74 22.17 -0.03 13.53
CA SER A 74 22.10 1.38 13.89
C SER A 74 21.65 2.24 12.71
N ILE A 75 20.88 3.30 12.97
CA ILE A 75 20.31 4.16 11.92
C ILE A 75 21.38 5.00 11.22
N LYS A 76 21.54 4.75 9.92
CA LYS A 76 22.50 5.44 9.04
C LYS A 76 21.83 6.26 7.93
N SER A 77 22.53 7.27 7.42
CA SER A 77 22.08 8.05 6.25
C SER A 77 21.87 7.16 5.03
N PRO A 78 20.71 7.26 4.35
CA PRO A 78 20.47 6.58 3.07
C PRO A 78 21.50 6.90 1.98
N ILE A 79 22.26 8.00 2.13
CA ILE A 79 23.19 8.49 1.12
C ILE A 79 24.64 8.32 1.54
N THR A 80 25.03 8.79 2.72
CA THR A 80 26.45 8.71 3.15
C THR A 80 26.77 7.41 3.87
N ASN A 81 25.76 6.64 4.28
CA ASN A 81 25.90 5.44 5.12
C ASN A 81 26.58 5.72 6.48
N GLU A 82 26.61 6.97 6.92
CA GLU A 82 27.12 7.39 8.23
C GLU A 82 26.01 7.35 9.28
N LEU A 83 26.37 7.18 10.55
CA LEU A 83 25.43 7.21 11.67
C LEU A 83 24.79 8.60 11.77
N MET A 84 23.46 8.66 11.78
CA MET A 84 22.73 9.93 11.80
C MET A 84 21.64 10.02 12.87
N GLY A 85 21.25 8.91 13.50
CA GLY A 85 20.11 8.88 14.42
C GLY A 85 18.76 8.93 13.72
N GLU A 86 17.66 9.03 14.48
CA GLU A 86 16.29 8.89 13.95
C GLU A 86 15.48 10.20 13.94
N THR A 87 16.06 11.30 14.38
CA THR A 87 15.35 12.58 14.50
C THR A 87 14.97 13.11 13.12
N LEU A 88 13.68 13.39 12.94
CA LEU A 88 13.10 13.99 11.74
C LEU A 88 12.42 15.29 12.11
N ILE A 89 12.72 16.36 11.37
CA ILE A 89 12.15 17.69 11.57
C ILE A 89 11.13 17.95 10.46
N PRO A 90 9.82 18.01 10.76
CA PRO A 90 8.80 18.39 9.77
C PRO A 90 9.07 19.75 9.16
N THR A 91 9.10 19.84 7.83
CA THR A 91 9.51 21.06 7.12
C THR A 91 8.49 21.48 6.07
N PRO A 92 7.24 21.80 6.45
CA PRO A 92 6.17 22.13 5.50
C PRO A 92 6.51 23.34 4.60
N HIS A 93 7.41 24.23 5.03
CA HIS A 93 7.89 25.33 4.18
C HIS A 93 8.52 24.85 2.86
N ILE A 94 9.21 23.70 2.85
CA ILE A 94 9.77 23.11 1.63
C ILE A 94 8.63 22.73 0.66
N ARG A 95 7.50 22.26 1.19
CA ARG A 95 6.33 21.92 0.37
C ARG A 95 5.76 23.15 -0.31
N SER A 96 5.69 24.28 0.40
CA SER A 96 5.26 25.58 -0.16
C SER A 96 6.26 26.12 -1.18
N LEU A 97 7.57 26.00 -0.91
CA LEU A 97 8.61 26.39 -1.86
C LEU A 97 8.49 25.61 -3.18
N ILE A 98 8.29 24.28 -3.10
CA ILE A 98 8.09 23.45 -4.29
C ILE A 98 6.87 23.94 -5.10
N GLU A 99 5.77 24.29 -4.45
CA GLU A 99 4.58 24.84 -5.13
C GLU A 99 4.89 26.13 -5.86
N THR A 100 5.52 27.08 -5.18
CA THR A 100 5.91 28.36 -5.79
C THR A 100 6.87 28.16 -6.97
N LEU A 101 7.82 27.23 -6.87
CA LEU A 101 8.75 26.93 -7.97
C LEU A 101 8.06 26.24 -9.16
N VAL A 102 7.01 25.46 -8.91
CA VAL A 102 6.16 24.89 -9.96
C VAL A 102 5.31 25.97 -10.62
N GLU A 103 4.67 26.84 -9.83
CA GLU A 103 3.81 27.93 -10.31
C GLU A 103 4.59 28.94 -11.16
N ASN A 104 5.81 29.29 -10.75
CA ASN A 104 6.68 30.21 -11.49
C ASN A 104 7.39 29.55 -12.68
N GLY A 105 7.14 28.26 -12.95
CA GLY A 105 7.69 27.54 -14.08
C GLY A 105 9.19 27.18 -13.96
N THR A 106 9.76 27.25 -12.75
CA THR A 106 11.16 26.86 -12.50
C THR A 106 11.34 25.35 -12.55
N ILE A 107 10.39 24.58 -12.00
CA ILE A 107 10.39 23.11 -12.09
C ILE A 107 9.71 22.69 -13.39
N GLN A 108 10.44 21.96 -14.24
CA GLN A 108 9.97 21.53 -15.56
C GLN A 108 10.31 20.05 -15.82
N GLY A 109 9.85 19.52 -16.94
CA GLY A 109 10.15 18.16 -17.39
C GLY A 109 9.45 17.07 -16.57
N ASP A 110 10.08 15.91 -16.48
CA ASP A 110 9.49 14.71 -15.86
C ASP A 110 9.14 14.91 -14.38
N VAL A 111 9.95 15.69 -13.67
CA VAL A 111 9.72 16.03 -12.26
C VAL A 111 8.39 16.76 -12.07
N LEU A 112 8.07 17.69 -12.98
CA LEU A 112 6.80 18.42 -12.97
C LEU A 112 5.62 17.49 -13.31
N VAL A 113 5.79 16.57 -14.26
CA VAL A 113 4.74 15.61 -14.63
C VAL A 113 4.41 14.70 -13.45
N ALA A 114 5.43 14.11 -12.82
CA ALA A 114 5.27 13.28 -11.62
C ALA A 114 4.60 14.03 -10.48
N TRP A 115 5.01 15.29 -10.26
CA TRP A 115 4.40 16.17 -9.27
C TRP A 115 2.91 16.39 -9.50
N ASN A 116 2.52 16.75 -10.73
CA ASN A 116 1.13 17.02 -11.07
C ASN A 116 0.24 15.78 -10.95
N ILE A 117 0.77 14.60 -11.28
CA ILE A 117 0.08 13.33 -11.04
C ILE A 117 -0.15 13.14 -9.54
N LYS A 118 0.89 13.34 -8.72
CA LYS A 118 0.80 13.23 -7.25
C LYS A 118 -0.21 14.21 -6.67
N VAL A 119 -0.22 15.48 -7.11
CA VAL A 119 -1.21 16.50 -6.71
C VAL A 119 -2.63 16.02 -7.01
N LYS A 120 -2.90 15.50 -8.21
CA LYS A 120 -4.23 14.99 -8.58
C LYS A 120 -4.66 13.81 -7.70
N GLN A 121 -3.75 12.87 -7.44
CA GLN A 121 -4.00 11.72 -6.57
C GLN A 121 -4.33 12.17 -5.13
N MET A 122 -3.53 13.08 -4.58
CA MET A 122 -3.72 13.60 -3.23
C MET A 122 -5.00 14.41 -3.10
N LYS A 123 -5.36 15.22 -4.09
CA LYS A 123 -6.65 15.94 -4.11
C LYS A 123 -7.84 14.98 -4.09
N LYS A 124 -7.78 13.91 -4.90
CA LYS A 124 -8.83 12.86 -4.91
C LYS A 124 -8.92 12.15 -3.56
N LYS A 125 -7.77 11.78 -2.98
CA LYS A 125 -7.68 11.16 -1.65
C LYS A 125 -8.26 12.07 -0.57
N ASN A 126 -7.86 13.34 -0.53
CA ASN A 126 -8.32 14.31 0.47
C ASN A 126 -9.83 14.56 0.35
N LYS A 127 -10.36 14.66 -0.87
CA LYS A 127 -11.81 14.76 -1.09
C LYS A 127 -12.56 13.52 -0.59
N LEU A 128 -12.00 12.33 -0.77
CA LEU A 128 -12.59 11.08 -0.26
C LEU A 128 -12.55 11.03 1.28
N LEU A 129 -11.43 11.43 1.88
CA LEU A 129 -11.26 11.54 3.33
C LEU A 129 -12.25 12.54 3.94
N GLN A 130 -12.39 13.72 3.33
CA GLN A 130 -13.36 14.72 3.76
C GLN A 130 -14.78 14.15 3.76
N LYS A 131 -15.22 13.56 2.64
CA LYS A 131 -16.55 12.93 2.56
C LYS A 131 -16.76 11.85 3.63
N ALA A 132 -15.74 11.03 3.89
CA ALA A 132 -15.82 10.02 4.92
C ALA A 132 -15.93 10.63 6.32
N ASN A 133 -15.20 11.71 6.61
CA ASN A 133 -15.29 12.42 7.88
C ASN A 133 -16.65 13.14 8.05
N GLU A 134 -17.28 13.55 6.96
CA GLU A 134 -18.63 14.12 6.92
C GLU A 134 -19.75 13.05 7.06
N GLY A 135 -19.40 11.78 7.27
CA GLY A 135 -20.39 10.71 7.48
C GLY A 135 -20.77 9.92 6.23
N ASN A 136 -20.13 10.16 5.08
CA ASN A 136 -20.45 9.41 3.86
C ASN A 136 -20.00 7.94 3.96
N VAL A 137 -20.95 7.04 4.19
CA VAL A 137 -20.73 5.60 4.33
C VAL A 137 -19.97 4.99 3.15
N ARG A 138 -20.31 5.36 1.91
CA ARG A 138 -19.62 4.82 0.73
C ARG A 138 -18.15 5.24 0.70
N ALA A 139 -17.85 6.47 1.10
CA ALA A 139 -16.48 6.96 1.20
C ALA A 139 -15.70 6.22 2.30
N MET A 140 -16.31 5.98 3.47
CA MET A 140 -15.71 5.17 4.54
C MET A 140 -15.36 3.75 4.03
N LEU A 141 -16.31 3.08 3.39
CA LEU A 141 -16.11 1.74 2.84
C LEU A 141 -15.03 1.72 1.74
N CYS A 142 -14.98 2.74 0.88
CA CYS A 142 -13.92 2.87 -0.12
C CYS A 142 -12.55 3.03 0.56
N LEU A 143 -12.43 3.88 1.57
CA LEU A 143 -11.18 4.06 2.32
C LEU A 143 -10.75 2.75 2.99
N ALA A 144 -11.70 1.96 3.52
CA ALA A 144 -11.40 0.66 4.09
C ALA A 144 -10.77 -0.30 3.05
N CYS A 145 -11.27 -0.30 1.82
CA CYS A 145 -10.71 -1.11 0.73
C CYS A 145 -9.30 -0.67 0.31
N PHE A 146 -9.02 0.64 0.29
CA PHE A 146 -7.72 1.16 -0.16
C PHE A 146 -6.63 1.14 0.93
N TYR A 147 -7.01 1.16 2.21
CA TYR A 147 -6.08 1.26 3.34
C TYR A 147 -6.27 0.09 4.31
N PRO A 148 -5.70 -1.11 4.02
CA PRO A 148 -5.95 -2.32 4.79
C PRO A 148 -5.59 -2.19 6.28
N VAL A 149 -4.52 -1.47 6.60
CA VAL A 149 -4.10 -1.21 8.00
C VAL A 149 -5.18 -0.49 8.80
N ASN A 150 -5.96 0.39 8.15
CA ASN A 150 -7.05 1.15 8.77
C ASN A 150 -8.44 0.61 8.38
N ALA A 151 -8.51 -0.55 7.73
CA ALA A 151 -9.76 -1.07 7.18
C ALA A 151 -10.81 -1.30 8.27
N TYR A 152 -10.42 -1.94 9.38
CA TYR A 152 -11.30 -2.15 10.52
C TYR A 152 -11.91 -0.84 11.03
N ASN A 153 -11.10 0.19 11.22
CA ASN A 153 -11.57 1.49 11.74
C ASN A 153 -12.58 2.17 10.81
N TRP A 154 -12.33 2.14 9.50
CA TRP A 154 -13.27 2.72 8.53
C TRP A 154 -14.54 1.90 8.37
N ASN A 155 -14.43 0.57 8.35
CA ASN A 155 -15.59 -0.33 8.35
C ASN A 155 -16.42 -0.16 9.62
N ARG A 156 -15.76 0.06 10.77
CA ARG A 156 -16.42 0.30 12.04
C ARG A 156 -17.21 1.60 12.02
N LYS A 157 -16.63 2.70 11.53
CA LYS A 157 -17.37 3.96 11.32
C LYS A 157 -18.58 3.78 10.40
N ALA A 158 -18.43 3.00 9.32
CA ALA A 158 -19.54 2.71 8.42
C ALA A 158 -20.64 1.88 9.12
N HIS A 159 -20.27 0.89 9.94
CA HIS A 159 -21.19 0.11 10.76
C HIS A 159 -21.93 1.00 11.78
N ASP A 160 -21.21 1.86 12.51
CA ASP A 160 -21.79 2.78 13.50
C ASP A 160 -22.73 3.80 12.84
N ALA A 161 -22.53 4.12 11.55
CA ALA A 161 -23.43 4.90 10.71
C ALA A 161 -24.61 4.10 10.12
N GLY A 162 -24.83 2.86 10.57
CA GLY A 162 -25.96 2.01 10.16
C GLY A 162 -25.75 1.21 8.86
N SER A 163 -24.53 1.16 8.33
CA SER A 163 -24.26 0.42 7.08
C SER A 163 -24.27 -1.09 7.30
N VAL A 164 -25.21 -1.80 6.69
CA VAL A 164 -25.21 -3.27 6.66
C VAL A 164 -23.95 -3.83 6.00
N LEU A 165 -23.48 -3.20 4.92
CA LEU A 165 -22.21 -3.54 4.30
C LEU A 165 -21.02 -3.27 5.24
N GLY A 166 -21.04 -2.16 5.98
CA GLY A 166 -20.07 -1.88 7.05
C GLY A 166 -20.02 -3.00 8.09
N THR A 167 -21.18 -3.44 8.58
CA THR A 167 -21.30 -4.58 9.52
C THR A 167 -20.67 -5.84 8.95
N ALA A 168 -20.97 -6.19 7.69
CA ALA A 168 -20.37 -7.34 7.03
C ALA A 168 -18.84 -7.23 6.94
N ARG A 169 -18.33 -6.06 6.55
CA ARG A 169 -16.89 -5.80 6.42
C ARG A 169 -16.17 -5.79 7.77
N VAL A 170 -16.80 -5.31 8.85
CA VAL A 170 -16.26 -5.44 10.22
C VAL A 170 -16.06 -6.92 10.54
N GLY A 171 -17.07 -7.75 10.29
CA GLY A 171 -16.99 -9.21 10.46
C GLY A 171 -15.80 -9.81 9.70
N GLU A 172 -15.67 -9.52 8.41
CA GLU A 172 -14.54 -10.00 7.59
C GLU A 172 -13.17 -9.56 8.14
N THR A 173 -13.03 -8.28 8.54
CA THR A 173 -11.76 -7.78 9.08
C THR A 173 -11.36 -8.45 10.38
N LEU A 174 -12.33 -8.76 11.26
CA LEU A 174 -12.08 -9.50 12.52
C LEU A 174 -11.71 -10.96 12.27
N LEU A 175 -12.32 -11.61 11.28
CA LEU A 175 -11.98 -13.00 10.91
C LEU A 175 -10.58 -13.10 10.30
N LYS A 176 -10.20 -12.12 9.48
CA LYS A 176 -8.91 -12.09 8.76
C LYS A 176 -7.79 -11.43 9.55
N GLY A 177 -8.10 -10.65 10.58
CA GLY A 177 -7.12 -9.86 11.33
C GLY A 177 -6.60 -8.63 10.55
N ILE A 178 -7.41 -8.04 9.67
CA ILE A 178 -7.00 -6.92 8.81
C ILE A 178 -7.17 -5.61 9.57
N GLY A 179 -6.06 -5.04 10.04
CA GLY A 179 -6.05 -3.79 10.81
C GLY A 179 -6.65 -3.91 12.22
N VAL A 180 -6.84 -5.14 12.71
CA VAL A 180 -7.37 -5.47 14.03
C VAL A 180 -6.88 -6.85 14.45
N THR A 181 -6.76 -7.10 15.76
CA THR A 181 -6.50 -8.44 16.28
C THR A 181 -7.62 -9.38 15.86
N LYS A 182 -7.24 -10.56 15.35
CA LYS A 182 -8.20 -11.57 14.89
C LYS A 182 -9.11 -12.01 16.03
N SER A 183 -10.42 -12.00 15.79
CA SER A 183 -11.43 -12.51 16.72
C SER A 183 -12.49 -13.27 15.93
N LEU A 184 -12.41 -14.60 16.00
CA LEU A 184 -13.35 -15.48 15.29
C LEU A 184 -14.79 -15.31 15.79
N PRO A 185 -15.06 -15.34 17.12
CA PRO A 185 -16.44 -15.25 17.61
C PRO A 185 -17.09 -13.91 17.24
N LEU A 186 -16.38 -12.79 17.41
CA LEU A 186 -16.92 -11.47 17.04
C LEU A 186 -17.10 -11.36 15.51
N GLY A 187 -16.16 -11.89 14.73
CA GLY A 187 -16.24 -11.89 13.28
C GLY A 187 -17.49 -12.60 12.75
N ILE A 188 -17.77 -13.79 13.27
CA ILE A 188 -18.99 -14.55 12.93
C ILE A 188 -20.24 -13.82 13.42
N MET A 189 -20.23 -13.27 14.64
CA MET A 189 -21.36 -12.49 15.17
C MET A 189 -21.75 -11.33 14.25
N TYR A 190 -20.78 -10.52 13.80
CA TYR A 190 -21.06 -9.40 12.88
C TYR A 190 -21.54 -9.86 11.50
N LEU A 191 -20.99 -10.96 10.96
CA LEU A 191 -21.48 -11.52 9.70
C LEU A 191 -22.92 -12.03 9.84
N THR A 192 -23.23 -12.75 10.92
CA THR A 192 -24.60 -13.20 11.19
C THR A 192 -25.54 -12.01 11.31
N GLN A 193 -25.16 -10.96 12.03
CA GLN A 193 -25.95 -9.73 12.13
C GLN A 193 -26.17 -9.06 10.76
N ALA A 194 -25.15 -9.00 9.91
CA ALA A 194 -25.29 -8.43 8.57
C ALA A 194 -26.17 -9.29 7.66
N ALA A 195 -26.06 -10.62 7.75
CA ALA A 195 -26.84 -11.57 6.97
C ALA A 195 -28.32 -11.60 7.42
N THR A 196 -28.60 -11.44 8.71
CA THR A 196 -29.97 -11.29 9.22
C THR A 196 -30.58 -9.96 8.79
N ALA A 197 -29.79 -8.89 8.75
CA ALA A 197 -30.17 -7.59 8.19
C ALA A 197 -30.25 -7.56 6.64
N GLY A 198 -30.05 -8.69 5.96
CA GLY A 198 -30.28 -8.82 4.52
C GLY A 198 -29.07 -8.53 3.63
N SER A 199 -27.83 -8.65 4.14
CA SER A 199 -26.62 -8.63 3.30
C SER A 199 -26.43 -9.95 2.54
N ASP A 200 -26.38 -9.87 1.21
CA ASP A 200 -26.01 -11.01 0.37
C ASP A 200 -24.55 -11.45 0.59
N LEU A 201 -23.63 -10.50 0.74
CA LEU A 201 -22.21 -10.73 0.98
C LEU A 201 -22.02 -11.52 2.28
N ALA A 202 -22.65 -11.08 3.37
CA ALA A 202 -22.52 -11.76 4.65
C ALA A 202 -23.16 -13.16 4.62
N ALA A 203 -24.33 -13.30 4.00
CA ALA A 203 -24.97 -14.61 3.81
C ALA A 203 -24.08 -15.55 2.99
N TYR A 204 -23.47 -15.06 1.91
CA TYR A 204 -22.51 -15.83 1.13
C TYR A 204 -21.30 -16.26 1.97
N CYS A 205 -20.71 -15.36 2.75
CA CYS A 205 -19.59 -15.69 3.63
C CYS A 205 -19.95 -16.80 4.63
N LEU A 206 -21.10 -16.68 5.32
CA LEU A 206 -21.57 -17.71 6.25
C LEU A 206 -21.80 -19.04 5.55
N GLY A 207 -22.44 -19.03 4.37
CA GLY A 207 -22.68 -20.24 3.58
C GLY A 207 -21.38 -20.95 3.20
N LYS A 208 -20.39 -20.19 2.72
CA LYS A 208 -19.05 -20.71 2.43
C LYS A 208 -18.36 -21.28 3.68
N PHE A 209 -18.46 -20.60 4.82
CA PHE A 209 -17.79 -21.02 6.04
C PHE A 209 -18.43 -22.27 6.65
N CYS A 210 -19.76 -22.40 6.63
CA CYS A 210 -20.48 -23.61 7.01
C CYS A 210 -20.15 -24.79 6.09
N ALA A 211 -20.02 -24.57 4.77
CA ALA A 211 -19.70 -25.63 3.81
C ALA A 211 -18.29 -26.21 4.03
N ALA A 212 -17.33 -25.35 4.36
CA ALA A 212 -15.92 -25.72 4.48
C ALA A 212 -15.43 -25.94 5.93
N GLY A 213 -16.26 -25.64 6.94
CA GLY A 213 -15.86 -25.71 8.35
C GLY A 213 -14.77 -24.68 8.71
N GLN A 214 -14.87 -23.46 8.18
CA GLN A 214 -13.85 -22.42 8.34
C GLN A 214 -14.09 -21.56 9.59
N TYR A 215 -13.03 -20.89 10.05
CA TYR A 215 -13.09 -19.92 11.15
C TYR A 215 -13.69 -20.47 12.47
N GLY A 216 -13.51 -21.78 12.71
CA GLY A 216 -14.02 -22.46 13.91
C GLY A 216 -15.50 -22.86 13.83
N MET A 217 -16.15 -22.66 12.67
CA MET A 217 -17.50 -23.17 12.44
C MET A 217 -17.45 -24.68 12.11
N PRO A 218 -18.39 -25.49 12.63
CA PRO A 218 -18.52 -26.88 12.21
C PRO A 218 -19.01 -26.95 10.76
N VAL A 219 -18.66 -28.04 10.07
CA VAL A 219 -19.21 -28.31 8.74
C VAL A 219 -20.71 -28.60 8.86
N SER A 220 -21.53 -27.84 8.13
CA SER A 220 -22.97 -28.04 8.05
C SER A 220 -23.45 -27.73 6.64
N GLU A 221 -23.64 -28.77 5.84
CA GLU A 221 -24.13 -28.63 4.47
C GLU A 221 -25.54 -28.03 4.44
N LYS A 222 -26.39 -28.39 5.43
CA LYS A 222 -27.75 -27.85 5.57
C LYS A 222 -27.75 -26.34 5.78
N GLU A 223 -26.95 -25.85 6.73
CA GLU A 223 -26.85 -24.40 6.98
C GLU A 223 -26.20 -23.68 5.80
N ALA A 224 -25.19 -24.30 5.18
CA ALA A 224 -24.53 -23.75 4.00
C ALA A 224 -25.52 -23.50 2.87
N ILE A 225 -26.37 -24.49 2.55
CA ILE A 225 -27.41 -24.37 1.51
C ILE A 225 -28.36 -23.21 1.82
N VAL A 226 -28.86 -23.11 3.05
CA VAL A 226 -29.79 -22.04 3.47
C VAL A 226 -29.16 -20.65 3.27
N TRP A 227 -27.92 -20.47 3.72
CA TRP A 227 -27.23 -19.19 3.60
C TRP A 227 -26.87 -18.85 2.15
N LEU A 228 -26.44 -19.82 1.34
CA LEU A 228 -26.13 -19.62 -0.07
C LEU A 228 -27.39 -19.25 -0.88
N GLN A 229 -28.51 -19.95 -0.67
CA GLN A 229 -29.80 -19.61 -1.28
C GLN A 229 -30.23 -18.18 -0.88
N LYS A 230 -30.08 -17.83 0.40
CA LYS A 230 -30.38 -16.47 0.88
C LYS A 230 -29.53 -15.42 0.16
N SER A 231 -28.23 -15.68 0.00
CA SER A 231 -27.30 -14.76 -0.67
C SER A 231 -27.65 -14.48 -2.13
N LEU A 232 -28.18 -15.47 -2.85
CA LEU A 232 -28.46 -15.37 -4.28
C LEU A 232 -29.84 -14.78 -4.62
N GLY A 233 -30.76 -14.69 -3.66
CA GLY A 233 -32.14 -14.26 -3.94
C GLY A 233 -32.78 -13.35 -2.89
N ALA A 234 -32.76 -13.74 -1.62
CA ALA A 234 -33.63 -13.18 -0.59
C ALA A 234 -33.08 -11.93 0.13
N CYS A 235 -31.86 -11.50 -0.18
CA CYS A 235 -31.20 -10.37 0.49
C CYS A 235 -31.55 -9.01 -0.12
N THR A 236 -31.81 -8.02 0.73
CA THR A 236 -32.14 -6.63 0.36
C THR A 236 -30.91 -5.82 -0.05
N HIS A 237 -29.77 -6.07 0.57
CA HIS A 237 -28.51 -5.40 0.28
C HIS A 237 -27.66 -6.25 -0.66
N LYS A 238 -27.54 -5.80 -1.91
CA LYS A 238 -26.83 -6.49 -2.99
C LYS A 238 -25.40 -5.97 -3.16
N ASN A 239 -24.46 -6.53 -2.42
CA ASN A 239 -23.05 -6.16 -2.39
C ASN A 239 -22.10 -7.31 -2.77
N LEU A 240 -22.62 -8.51 -3.00
CA LEU A 240 -21.87 -9.61 -3.59
C LEU A 240 -21.59 -9.29 -5.06
N ASN A 241 -20.31 -9.36 -5.46
CA ASN A 241 -19.91 -9.17 -6.86
C ASN A 241 -20.31 -10.38 -7.72
N ASP A 242 -20.24 -10.24 -9.03
CA ASP A 242 -20.71 -11.29 -9.94
C ASP A 242 -19.89 -12.58 -9.83
N GLU A 243 -18.58 -12.46 -9.62
CA GLU A 243 -17.72 -13.61 -9.30
C GLU A 243 -18.19 -14.33 -8.03
N GLY A 244 -18.48 -13.59 -6.96
CA GLY A 244 -19.01 -14.14 -5.71
C GLY A 244 -20.35 -14.85 -5.91
N LYS A 245 -21.24 -14.33 -6.77
CA LYS A 245 -22.50 -15.00 -7.12
C LYS A 245 -22.27 -16.30 -7.88
N VAL A 246 -21.35 -16.31 -8.84
CA VAL A 246 -20.97 -17.52 -9.58
C VAL A 246 -20.43 -18.58 -8.62
N ILE A 247 -19.51 -18.20 -7.72
CA ILE A 247 -18.95 -19.12 -6.72
C ILE A 247 -20.06 -19.61 -5.77
N ALA A 248 -20.95 -18.73 -5.33
CA ALA A 248 -22.08 -19.11 -4.47
C ALA A 248 -23.00 -20.14 -5.16
N GLN A 249 -23.29 -19.94 -6.44
CA GLN A 249 -24.12 -20.86 -7.22
C GLN A 249 -23.44 -22.22 -7.41
N VAL A 250 -22.14 -22.22 -7.76
CA VAL A 250 -21.37 -23.48 -7.91
C VAL A 250 -21.31 -24.25 -6.59
N LEU A 251 -21.07 -23.57 -5.47
CA LEU A 251 -21.08 -24.20 -4.15
C LEU A 251 -22.45 -24.78 -3.82
N LEU A 252 -23.53 -24.04 -4.10
CA LEU A 252 -24.89 -24.49 -3.88
C LEU A 252 -25.22 -25.73 -4.72
N ASP A 253 -24.91 -25.71 -6.02
CA ASP A 253 -25.14 -26.83 -6.91
C ASP A 253 -24.37 -28.08 -6.46
N ASN A 254 -23.12 -27.92 -6.03
CA ASN A 254 -22.31 -29.03 -5.52
C ASN A 254 -22.88 -29.64 -4.24
N LEU A 255 -23.35 -28.79 -3.31
CA LEU A 255 -23.98 -29.26 -2.06
C LEU A 255 -25.32 -29.96 -2.32
N LEU A 256 -26.09 -29.53 -3.32
CA LEU A 256 -27.36 -30.16 -3.71
C LEU A 256 -27.16 -31.45 -4.52
N LYS A 257 -26.07 -31.58 -5.28
CA LYS A 257 -25.76 -32.78 -6.08
C LYS A 257 -25.19 -33.92 -5.26
N LYS A 258 -24.62 -33.67 -4.06
CA LYS A 258 -24.15 -34.74 -3.19
C LYS A 258 -25.36 -35.55 -2.70
N PRO A 259 -25.48 -36.84 -3.04
CA PRO A 259 -26.44 -37.70 -2.35
C PRO A 259 -26.04 -37.74 -0.88
N ASN A 260 -27.02 -37.88 0.03
CA ASN A 260 -26.78 -38.16 1.45
C ASN A 260 -25.88 -39.41 1.60
N SER A 261 -24.57 -39.24 1.55
CA SER A 261 -23.59 -40.28 1.81
C SER A 261 -22.60 -39.71 2.81
N ALA A 262 -22.80 -40.14 4.05
CA ALA A 262 -21.81 -40.36 5.10
C ALA A 262 -20.73 -39.29 5.33
N ALA A 263 -20.71 -38.82 6.58
CA ALA A 263 -19.58 -38.30 7.32
C ALA A 263 -18.19 -38.52 6.70
N GLY A 264 -17.49 -37.39 6.48
CA GLY A 264 -16.04 -37.33 6.42
C GLY A 264 -15.46 -37.58 5.04
N ASP A 265 -15.23 -36.50 4.28
CA ASP A 265 -13.97 -36.36 3.56
C ASP A 265 -13.67 -34.89 3.25
N ARG A 266 -12.47 -34.47 3.67
CA ARG A 266 -11.95 -33.10 3.59
C ARG A 266 -11.71 -32.71 2.13
N ILE A 267 -12.50 -31.77 1.62
CA ILE A 267 -12.10 -31.00 0.44
C ILE A 267 -11.09 -29.95 0.91
N THR A 268 -9.81 -30.23 0.71
CA THR A 268 -8.74 -29.23 0.80
C THR A 268 -8.72 -28.45 -0.51
N LEU A 269 -9.33 -27.26 -0.53
CA LEU A 269 -9.00 -26.27 -1.56
C LEU A 269 -7.72 -25.57 -1.08
N SER A 270 -6.59 -26.00 -1.65
CA SER A 270 -5.31 -25.34 -1.50
C SER A 270 -5.37 -23.95 -2.15
N ASP A 271 -5.32 -22.90 -1.32
CA ASP A 271 -5.05 -21.55 -1.77
C ASP A 271 -3.61 -21.50 -2.33
N SER A 272 -3.48 -21.56 -3.65
CA SER A 272 -2.28 -21.10 -4.35
C SER A 272 -2.43 -19.61 -4.62
N TYR A 273 -2.11 -18.80 -3.61
CA TYR A 273 -1.62 -17.44 -3.82
C TYR A 273 -0.17 -17.43 -3.34
N SER A 274 0.73 -17.84 -4.23
CA SER A 274 2.14 -17.52 -4.11
C SER A 274 2.29 -16.02 -4.29
N SER A 275 2.94 -15.43 -3.29
CA SER A 275 3.65 -14.17 -3.38
C SER A 275 4.61 -14.19 -4.57
N ASP A 276 4.50 -13.19 -5.43
CA ASP A 276 5.62 -12.45 -6.02
C ASP A 276 5.20 -10.98 -6.15
#